data_AF-L0RUT5-F1
#
_entry.id   AF-L0RUT5-F1
#
_cell.length_a   1.000
_cell.length_b   1.000
_cell.length_c   1.000
_cell.angle_alpha   90.00
_cell.angle_beta   90.00
_cell.angle_gamma   90.00
#
_symmetry.space_group_name_H-M   'P 1'
#
loop_
_entity.id
_entity.type
_entity.pdbx_description
1 polymer ?
#
loop_
_entity_poly.entity_id
_entity_poly.type
_entity_poly.pdbx_seq_one_letter_code
_entity_poly.pdbx_strand_id
1 'polypeptide(L)'
;MITDKEDIKRKMLKTNNSIIFDRFEQEIKYHPVIIFSDDYGNLYYIKSRSAKDDLGKYKEKINNEMLITKYEKGLPSKDSYVDLTQIFKISEEDFYKVFNRENVIFLNSVHLKHEDITKIYNGLYENLSQEPPKVSMSFVYEDNNGRFKSYLMFSDPQLLINDLNKKNLPPEKYQKYKEYISDVIKYRNADNDFLIEIRDVKNGVREEFEYYIMSLRNELKTKSLVFNEFEEKTEYECLILCNSNNEKYYLPMRDKLDFWGKKWILNENNILVTMYKNSKNKQKCIDTSNILKITNKDFEKFNKNKIVYLSSDHFNNEDITEIVKMVNKNIKNNFNISFLEVTKSEDKNELEAKNLYSSKEKLKLAFEEKIWYDEQMYKDFSKEVLVNRNHQNLDKIKEFKEIFKNWYKDYLKENKQSNSNAYTI
;
A
#
# COMPACT_ATOMS: atom_id res chain seq x y z
N MET A 1 -10.91 13.16 -10.68
CA MET A 1 -9.74 13.67 -9.93
C MET A 1 -10.26 14.52 -8.79
N ILE A 2 -10.07 14.09 -7.53
CA ILE A 2 -10.48 14.89 -6.38
C ILE A 2 -9.29 15.76 -5.97
N THR A 3 -9.45 17.07 -6.13
CA THR A 3 -8.33 18.02 -6.11
C THR A 3 -8.19 18.76 -4.78
N ASP A 4 -9.24 18.79 -3.95
CA ASP A 4 -9.26 19.48 -2.65
C ASP A 4 -10.19 18.80 -1.63
N LYS A 5 -9.86 18.92 -0.35
CA LYS A 5 -10.61 18.46 0.83
C LYS A 5 -12.02 19.02 0.91
N GLU A 6 -12.24 20.24 0.44
CA GLU A 6 -13.59 20.84 0.39
C GLU A 6 -14.45 20.22 -0.73
N ASP A 7 -13.85 19.75 -1.81
CA ASP A 7 -14.55 19.01 -2.87
C ASP A 7 -15.03 17.64 -2.35
N ILE A 8 -14.20 16.92 -1.58
CA ILE A 8 -14.60 15.68 -0.89
C ILE A 8 -15.75 15.94 0.09
N LYS A 9 -15.66 16.96 0.94
CA LYS A 9 -16.71 17.27 1.91
C LYS A 9 -18.05 17.62 1.26
N ARG A 10 -18.03 18.33 0.12
CA ARG A 10 -19.25 18.67 -0.64
C ARG A 10 -19.85 17.44 -1.32
N LYS A 11 -19.02 16.44 -1.67
CA LYS A 11 -19.40 15.22 -2.37
C LYS A 11 -19.73 14.03 -1.46
N MET A 12 -19.29 14.05 -0.20
CA MET A 12 -19.72 13.07 0.81
C MET A 12 -21.14 13.43 1.28
N LEU A 13 -22.15 12.88 0.62
CA LEU A 13 -23.53 13.04 1.09
C LEU A 13 -23.74 12.30 2.41
N LYS A 14 -24.34 13.01 3.38
CA LYS A 14 -24.88 12.38 4.57
C LYS A 14 -26.12 11.59 4.17
N THR A 15 -26.10 10.29 4.39
CA THR A 15 -27.33 9.48 4.32
C THR A 15 -28.12 9.72 5.61
N ASN A 16 -29.46 9.60 5.54
CA ASN A 16 -30.33 9.68 6.73
C ASN A 16 -30.52 8.31 7.41
N ASN A 17 -29.93 7.24 6.87
CA ASN A 17 -30.03 5.87 7.40
C ASN A 17 -28.64 5.34 7.76
N SER A 18 -28.42 4.95 9.02
CA SER A 18 -27.17 4.30 9.42
C SER A 18 -27.23 2.81 9.13
N ILE A 19 -26.16 2.27 8.56
CA ILE A 19 -25.94 0.82 8.42
C ILE A 19 -24.96 0.30 9.47
N ILE A 20 -24.72 1.06 10.54
CA ILE A 20 -23.66 0.76 11.50
C ILE A 20 -24.28 0.59 12.87
N PHE A 21 -23.91 -0.52 13.51
CA PHE A 21 -24.47 -0.96 14.77
C PHE A 21 -23.36 -1.29 15.77
N ASP A 22 -23.66 -1.25 17.06
CA ASP A 22 -22.79 -1.85 18.07
C ASP A 22 -22.98 -3.37 18.14
N ARG A 23 -22.16 -4.06 18.96
CA ARG A 23 -22.24 -5.51 19.14
C ARG A 23 -23.49 -5.98 19.89
N PHE A 24 -24.36 -5.06 20.29
CA PHE A 24 -25.65 -5.36 20.89
C PHE A 24 -26.80 -4.93 19.99
N GLU A 25 -26.53 -4.82 18.69
CA GLU A 25 -27.50 -4.54 17.62
C GLU A 25 -28.13 -3.14 17.71
N GLN A 26 -27.51 -2.21 18.43
CA GLN A 26 -27.99 -0.83 18.54
C GLN A 26 -27.36 0.05 17.47
N GLU A 27 -28.20 0.83 16.80
CA GLU A 27 -27.75 1.78 15.78
C GLU A 27 -26.75 2.79 16.37
N ILE A 28 -25.64 3.00 15.68
CA ILE A 28 -24.67 4.04 16.00
C ILE A 28 -24.60 5.06 14.87
N LYS A 29 -24.30 6.33 15.22
CA LYS A 29 -24.22 7.42 14.24
C LYS A 29 -23.17 7.16 13.16
N TYR A 30 -23.39 7.77 11.99
CA TYR A 30 -22.61 7.58 10.78
C TYR A 30 -21.10 7.62 10.97
N HIS A 31 -20.46 6.63 10.37
CA HIS A 31 -19.02 6.46 10.31
C HIS A 31 -18.63 6.15 8.86
N PRO A 32 -17.51 6.69 8.34
CA PRO A 32 -16.99 6.21 7.06
C PRO A 32 -16.72 4.70 7.15
N VAL A 33 -17.10 3.97 6.12
CA VAL A 33 -16.91 2.52 6.03
C VAL A 33 -15.89 2.19 4.94
N ILE A 34 -15.18 1.08 5.14
CA ILE A 34 -14.31 0.47 4.13
C ILE A 34 -15.02 -0.81 3.70
N ILE A 35 -15.28 -0.94 2.40
CA ILE A 35 -16.08 -2.01 1.82
C ILE A 35 -15.16 -2.94 1.03
N PHE A 36 -15.45 -4.23 1.11
CA PHE A 36 -14.79 -5.33 0.40
C PHE A 36 -15.86 -6.37 0.06
N SER A 37 -15.62 -7.26 -0.90
CA SER A 37 -16.66 -8.14 -1.46
C SER A 37 -16.14 -9.54 -1.69
N ASP A 38 -17.03 -10.53 -1.59
CA ASP A 38 -16.71 -11.88 -2.07
C ASP A 38 -17.10 -12.08 -3.54
N ASP A 39 -16.66 -13.21 -4.10
CA ASP A 39 -16.97 -13.62 -5.47
C ASP A 39 -18.47 -13.92 -5.71
N TYR A 40 -19.28 -13.94 -4.65
CA TYR A 40 -20.73 -14.19 -4.69
C TYR A 40 -21.56 -12.89 -4.65
N GLY A 41 -20.91 -11.73 -4.63
CA GLY A 41 -21.57 -10.42 -4.60
C GLY A 41 -22.09 -10.01 -3.23
N ASN A 42 -21.68 -10.68 -2.14
CA ASN A 42 -21.94 -10.17 -0.80
C ASN A 42 -20.99 -9.00 -0.52
N LEU A 43 -21.53 -7.94 0.09
CA LEU A 43 -20.74 -6.81 0.53
C LEU A 43 -20.43 -6.94 2.01
N TYR A 44 -19.14 -6.86 2.33
CA TYR A 44 -18.64 -6.79 3.68
C TYR A 44 -18.06 -5.41 3.92
N TYR A 45 -18.17 -4.92 5.15
CA TYR A 45 -17.57 -3.64 5.49
C TYR A 45 -17.16 -3.56 6.96
N ILE A 46 -16.20 -2.69 7.20
CA ILE A 46 -15.75 -2.31 8.53
C ILE A 46 -15.93 -0.81 8.73
N LYS A 47 -16.14 -0.42 9.98
CA LYS A 47 -16.37 0.97 10.36
C LYS A 47 -15.06 1.68 10.71
N SER A 48 -15.03 2.99 10.49
CA SER A 48 -13.96 3.87 10.95
C SER A 48 -14.50 5.08 11.69
N ARG A 49 -13.77 5.58 12.69
CA ARG A 49 -14.17 6.75 13.47
C ARG A 49 -13.02 7.73 13.61
N SER A 50 -13.35 9.00 13.86
CA SER A 50 -12.34 10.01 14.21
C SER A 50 -11.51 9.52 15.40
N ALA A 51 -10.19 9.51 15.24
CA ALA A 51 -9.26 9.19 16.31
C ALA A 51 -9.17 10.33 17.34
N LYS A 52 -9.65 11.53 16.98
CA LYS A 52 -9.70 12.70 17.86
C LYS A 52 -11.12 13.05 18.30
N ASP A 53 -11.26 13.55 19.52
CA ASP A 53 -12.47 14.16 20.05
C ASP A 53 -12.66 15.61 19.55
N ASP A 54 -13.74 16.26 19.98
CA ASP A 54 -14.09 17.63 19.57
C ASP A 54 -13.09 18.67 20.12
N LEU A 55 -12.29 18.30 21.13
CA LEU A 55 -11.21 19.11 21.70
C LEU A 55 -9.86 18.84 21.02
N GLY A 56 -9.82 17.95 20.02
CA GLY A 56 -8.62 17.57 19.30
C GLY A 56 -7.70 16.56 20.01
N LYS A 57 -8.12 16.02 21.17
CA LYS A 57 -7.36 15.00 21.90
C LYS A 57 -7.60 13.62 21.30
N TYR A 58 -6.58 12.76 21.34
CA TYR A 58 -6.74 11.37 20.90
C TYR A 58 -7.69 10.63 21.84
N LYS A 59 -8.70 10.01 21.24
CA LYS A 59 -9.56 9.04 21.91
C LYS A 59 -8.73 7.78 22.18
N GLU A 60 -9.09 7.07 23.23
CA GLU A 60 -8.58 5.71 23.44
C GLU A 60 -9.00 4.81 22.29
N LYS A 61 -8.11 3.89 21.92
CA LYS A 61 -8.42 2.82 20.99
C LYS A 61 -9.38 1.84 21.64
N ILE A 62 -10.34 1.38 20.86
CA ILE A 62 -11.30 0.36 21.26
C ILE A 62 -10.83 -0.95 20.61
N ASN A 63 -10.53 -1.96 21.43
CA ASN A 63 -10.13 -3.29 20.96
C ASN A 63 -8.91 -3.21 20.01
N ASN A 64 -8.89 -3.96 18.90
CA ASN A 64 -7.80 -3.93 17.91
C ASN A 64 -7.96 -2.83 16.85
N GLU A 65 -8.41 -1.65 17.26
CA GLU A 65 -8.51 -0.50 16.34
C GLU A 65 -7.12 -0.06 15.83
N MET A 66 -7.02 0.06 14.52
CA MET A 66 -5.83 0.53 13.84
C MET A 66 -5.90 2.04 13.62
N LEU A 67 -4.83 2.78 13.91
CA LEU A 67 -4.73 4.20 13.61
C LEU A 67 -4.25 4.39 12.16
N ILE A 68 -5.03 5.14 11.37
CA ILE A 68 -4.60 5.72 10.10
C ILE A 68 -4.47 7.23 10.32
N THR A 69 -3.27 7.75 10.09
CA THR A 69 -3.03 9.20 10.19
C THR A 69 -3.59 9.92 8.99
N LYS A 70 -4.01 11.18 9.18
CA LYS A 70 -4.49 12.02 8.08
C LYS A 70 -3.44 12.11 6.97
N TYR A 71 -3.89 12.15 5.72
CA TYR A 71 -3.00 12.41 4.60
C TYR A 71 -2.92 13.89 4.30
N GLU A 72 -1.79 14.34 3.73
CA GLU A 72 -1.65 15.72 3.24
C GLU A 72 -2.60 15.98 2.05
N LYS A 73 -2.80 14.96 1.20
CA LYS A 73 -3.74 14.93 0.07
C LYS A 73 -4.43 13.57 0.01
N GLY A 74 -5.73 13.55 -0.28
CA GLY A 74 -6.54 12.31 -0.32
C GLY A 74 -7.26 11.99 0.99
N LEU A 75 -7.56 10.71 1.22
CA LEU A 75 -8.25 10.22 2.42
C LEU A 75 -7.41 9.21 3.20
N PRO A 76 -7.45 9.19 4.54
CA PRO A 76 -8.41 9.94 5.35
C PRO A 76 -7.97 11.40 5.57
N SER A 77 -8.95 12.30 5.61
CA SER A 77 -8.71 13.74 5.79
C SER A 77 -8.54 14.16 7.27
N LYS A 78 -8.65 13.20 8.18
CA LYS A 78 -8.49 13.27 9.63
C LYS A 78 -7.81 11.99 10.10
N ASP A 79 -7.17 12.04 11.26
CA ASP A 79 -6.70 10.83 11.93
C ASP A 79 -7.92 9.97 12.29
N SER A 80 -7.90 8.70 11.90
CA SER A 80 -9.04 7.80 12.02
C SER A 80 -8.61 6.48 12.66
N TYR A 81 -9.46 5.94 13.52
CA TYR A 81 -9.37 4.55 13.95
C TYR A 81 -10.25 3.68 13.06
N VAL A 82 -9.71 2.57 12.57
CA VAL A 82 -10.42 1.55 11.80
C VAL A 82 -10.62 0.34 12.69
N ASP A 83 -11.87 -0.11 12.85
CA ASP A 83 -12.20 -1.26 13.69
C ASP A 83 -12.07 -2.56 12.87
N LEU A 84 -10.99 -3.31 13.12
CA LEU A 84 -10.71 -4.58 12.46
C LEU A 84 -11.38 -5.77 13.15
N THR A 85 -12.21 -5.52 14.16
CA THR A 85 -12.84 -6.55 15.02
C THR A 85 -14.35 -6.61 14.88
N GLN A 86 -14.98 -5.75 14.07
CA GLN A 86 -16.40 -5.82 13.77
C GLN A 86 -16.61 -5.72 12.26
N ILE A 87 -17.02 -6.84 11.67
CA ILE A 87 -17.31 -6.98 10.24
C ILE A 87 -18.83 -7.01 10.08
N PHE A 88 -19.33 -6.22 9.16
CA PHE A 88 -20.74 -6.21 8.78
C PHE A 88 -20.88 -6.84 7.40
N LYS A 89 -21.94 -7.62 7.21
CA LYS A 89 -22.40 -8.13 5.93
C LYS A 89 -23.72 -7.46 5.57
N ILE A 90 -23.88 -7.08 4.31
CA ILE A 90 -25.11 -6.52 3.76
C ILE A 90 -25.26 -6.99 2.31
N SER A 91 -26.50 -7.19 1.86
CA SER A 91 -26.74 -7.49 0.44
C SER A 91 -26.45 -6.26 -0.42
N GLU A 92 -26.02 -6.47 -1.66
CA GLU A 92 -25.79 -5.37 -2.59
C GLU A 92 -27.05 -4.52 -2.82
N GLU A 93 -28.22 -5.17 -2.87
CA GLU A 93 -29.53 -4.52 -2.98
C GLU A 93 -29.78 -3.55 -1.81
N ASP A 94 -29.69 -4.06 -0.58
CA ASP A 94 -29.93 -3.28 0.65
C ASP A 94 -28.89 -2.17 0.82
N PHE A 95 -27.65 -2.43 0.42
CA PHE A 95 -26.59 -1.43 0.44
C PHE A 95 -26.90 -0.27 -0.49
N TYR A 96 -27.33 -0.50 -1.74
CA TYR A 96 -27.64 0.59 -2.67
C TYR A 96 -28.95 1.31 -2.38
N LYS A 97 -29.88 0.73 -1.60
CA LYS A 97 -31.01 1.49 -1.03
C LYS A 97 -30.54 2.62 -0.11
N VAL A 98 -29.43 2.42 0.61
CA VAL A 98 -28.82 3.45 1.47
C VAL A 98 -27.86 4.35 0.69
N PHE A 99 -27.01 3.75 -0.14
CA PHE A 99 -25.97 4.44 -0.90
C PHE A 99 -26.26 4.38 -2.39
N ASN A 100 -27.30 5.12 -2.83
CA ASN A 100 -27.61 5.21 -4.26
C ASN A 100 -26.37 5.70 -5.04
N ARG A 101 -25.94 4.92 -6.05
CA ARG A 101 -24.77 5.21 -6.91
C ARG A 101 -24.85 6.58 -7.60
N GLU A 102 -26.04 7.12 -7.80
CA GLU A 102 -26.24 8.47 -8.39
C GLU A 102 -25.88 9.60 -7.41
N ASN A 103 -25.94 9.32 -6.11
CA ASN A 103 -25.85 10.32 -5.05
C ASN A 103 -24.63 10.12 -4.13
N VAL A 104 -23.98 8.96 -4.16
CA VAL A 104 -22.83 8.66 -3.30
C VAL A 104 -21.58 8.41 -4.15
N ILE A 105 -20.49 9.11 -3.82
CA ILE A 105 -19.19 8.83 -4.43
C ILE A 105 -18.51 7.67 -3.71
N PHE A 106 -18.36 6.56 -4.43
CA PHE A 106 -17.47 5.47 -4.04
C PHE A 106 -16.03 5.84 -4.33
N LEU A 107 -15.21 5.84 -3.28
CA LEU A 107 -13.78 6.01 -3.41
C LEU A 107 -13.14 4.62 -3.44
N ASN A 108 -12.38 4.35 -4.49
CA ASN A 108 -11.65 3.10 -4.64
C ASN A 108 -10.30 3.15 -3.90
N SER A 109 -9.61 2.01 -3.89
CA SER A 109 -8.34 1.79 -3.19
C SER A 109 -7.23 2.79 -3.55
N VAL A 110 -7.26 3.42 -4.72
CA VAL A 110 -6.24 4.43 -5.12
C VAL A 110 -6.27 5.69 -4.25
N HIS A 111 -7.34 5.89 -3.47
CA HIS A 111 -7.48 7.03 -2.56
C HIS A 111 -6.93 6.74 -1.15
N LEU A 112 -6.51 5.51 -0.86
CA LEU A 112 -5.84 5.10 0.37
C LEU A 112 -4.36 4.81 0.08
N LYS A 113 -3.46 5.06 1.06
CA LYS A 113 -2.06 4.66 0.91
C LYS A 113 -1.95 3.14 0.94
N HIS A 114 -1.08 2.60 0.09
CA HIS A 114 -0.85 1.16 0.02
C HIS A 114 -0.46 0.57 1.39
N GLU A 115 0.35 1.27 2.17
CA GLU A 115 0.74 0.85 3.53
C GLU A 115 -0.49 0.62 4.43
N ASP A 116 -1.48 1.51 4.36
CA ASP A 116 -2.66 1.41 5.21
C ASP A 116 -3.63 0.32 4.71
N ILE A 117 -3.74 0.14 3.39
CA ILE A 117 -4.47 -1.02 2.81
C ILE A 117 -3.84 -2.32 3.30
N THR A 118 -2.51 -2.47 3.18
CA THR A 118 -1.79 -3.66 3.65
C THR A 118 -2.03 -3.93 5.14
N LYS A 119 -1.97 -2.89 5.99
CA LYS A 119 -2.25 -3.08 7.42
C LYS A 119 -3.70 -3.48 7.71
N ILE A 120 -4.68 -2.92 6.98
CA ILE A 120 -6.10 -3.29 7.13
C ILE A 120 -6.28 -4.78 6.82
N TYR A 121 -5.88 -5.23 5.64
CA TYR A 121 -6.08 -6.63 5.23
C TYR A 121 -5.29 -7.61 6.09
N ASN A 122 -4.04 -7.28 6.46
CA ASN A 122 -3.27 -8.12 7.38
C ASN A 122 -3.94 -8.23 8.74
N GLY A 123 -4.39 -7.11 9.33
CA GLY A 123 -5.04 -7.13 10.63
C GLY A 123 -6.41 -7.82 10.63
N LEU A 124 -7.19 -7.69 9.55
CA LEU A 124 -8.42 -8.46 9.36
C LEU A 124 -8.13 -9.97 9.30
N TYR A 125 -7.18 -10.37 8.45
CA TYR A 125 -6.79 -11.77 8.33
C TYR A 125 -6.24 -12.34 9.64
N GLU A 126 -5.41 -11.59 10.36
CA GLU A 126 -4.89 -11.98 11.67
C GLU A 126 -6.00 -12.20 12.70
N ASN A 127 -7.03 -11.35 12.74
CA ASN A 127 -8.17 -11.55 13.65
C ASN A 127 -9.02 -12.76 13.22
N LEU A 128 -9.26 -12.93 11.91
CA LEU A 128 -10.04 -14.03 11.33
C LEU A 128 -9.34 -15.40 11.38
N SER A 129 -8.01 -15.42 11.46
CA SER A 129 -7.21 -16.66 11.48
C SER A 129 -7.03 -17.26 12.87
N GLN A 130 -7.47 -16.59 13.92
CA GLN A 130 -7.38 -17.11 15.29
C GLN A 130 -8.44 -18.18 15.55
N GLU A 131 -8.19 -19.04 16.53
CA GLU A 131 -9.12 -20.07 16.98
C GLU A 131 -9.43 -19.86 18.48
N PRO A 132 -10.65 -19.41 18.84
CA PRO A 132 -11.70 -18.92 17.95
C PRO A 132 -11.34 -17.56 17.29
N PRO A 133 -11.98 -17.18 16.16
CA PRO A 133 -11.73 -15.91 15.49
C PRO A 133 -11.98 -14.71 16.41
N LYS A 134 -11.05 -13.75 16.45
CA LYS A 134 -11.14 -12.53 17.29
C LYS A 134 -11.90 -11.40 16.61
N VAL A 135 -13.11 -11.72 16.12
CA VAL A 135 -13.99 -10.78 15.42
C VAL A 135 -15.42 -10.90 15.93
N SER A 136 -16.23 -9.92 15.56
CA SER A 136 -17.68 -9.97 15.59
C SER A 136 -18.21 -9.82 14.17
N MET A 137 -19.20 -10.62 13.80
CA MET A 137 -19.83 -10.59 12.49
C MET A 137 -21.32 -10.27 12.65
N SER A 138 -21.76 -9.24 11.94
CA SER A 138 -23.14 -8.75 11.97
C SER A 138 -23.75 -8.78 10.58
N PHE A 139 -24.96 -9.34 10.45
CA PHE A 139 -25.76 -9.24 9.24
C PHE A 139 -26.68 -8.04 9.32
N VAL A 140 -26.63 -7.18 8.30
CA VAL A 140 -27.45 -5.98 8.18
C VAL A 140 -28.47 -6.17 7.08
N TYR A 141 -29.72 -5.85 7.40
CA TYR A 141 -30.86 -6.04 6.51
C TYR A 141 -31.92 -4.96 6.73
N GLU A 142 -32.69 -4.67 5.68
CA GLU A 142 -33.88 -3.83 5.77
C GLU A 142 -35.07 -4.63 6.34
N ASP A 143 -35.76 -4.09 7.34
CA ASP A 143 -36.98 -4.68 7.88
C ASP A 143 -38.23 -4.31 7.08
N ASN A 144 -39.36 -4.94 7.39
CA ASN A 144 -40.64 -4.68 6.70
C ASN A 144 -41.14 -3.22 6.80
N ASN A 145 -40.54 -2.38 7.64
CA ASN A 145 -40.88 -0.96 7.78
C ASN A 145 -39.87 -0.05 7.07
N GLY A 146 -38.97 -0.60 6.26
CA GLY A 146 -37.91 0.14 5.58
C GLY A 146 -36.81 0.63 6.53
N ARG A 147 -36.66 0.01 7.71
CA ARG A 147 -35.61 0.36 8.68
C ARG A 147 -34.52 -0.68 8.67
N PHE A 148 -33.28 -0.23 8.58
CA PHE A 148 -32.13 -1.10 8.69
C PHE A 148 -31.94 -1.60 10.12
N LYS A 149 -31.73 -2.91 10.24
CA LYS A 149 -31.43 -3.61 11.50
C LYS A 149 -30.17 -4.43 11.34
N SER A 150 -29.60 -4.80 12.48
CA SER A 150 -28.46 -5.70 12.56
C SER A 150 -28.84 -6.94 13.37
N TYR A 151 -28.29 -8.07 12.96
CA TYR A 151 -28.29 -9.32 13.70
C TYR A 151 -26.84 -9.76 13.94
N LEU A 152 -26.41 -9.86 15.20
CA LEU A 152 -25.07 -10.34 15.51
C LEU A 152 -25.03 -11.87 15.33
N MET A 153 -24.38 -12.32 14.28
CA MET A 153 -24.27 -13.73 13.92
C MET A 153 -23.22 -14.45 14.77
N PHE A 154 -22.11 -13.77 15.04
CA PHE A 154 -21.00 -14.31 15.80
C PHE A 154 -20.28 -13.19 16.55
N SER A 155 -19.72 -13.50 17.72
CA SER A 155 -18.71 -12.65 18.33
C SER A 155 -17.76 -13.42 19.22
N ASP A 156 -16.49 -13.06 19.16
CA ASP A 156 -15.56 -13.35 20.24
C ASP A 156 -16.15 -12.87 21.59
N PRO A 157 -16.19 -13.74 22.62
CA PRO A 157 -16.75 -13.41 23.92
C PRO A 157 -16.11 -12.19 24.57
N GLN A 158 -14.79 -12.02 24.42
CA GLN A 158 -14.07 -10.94 25.07
C GLN A 158 -14.43 -9.58 24.47
N LEU A 159 -14.71 -9.50 23.16
CA LEU A 159 -15.18 -8.28 22.53
C LEU A 159 -16.52 -7.79 23.11
N LEU A 160 -17.46 -8.71 23.33
CA LEU A 160 -18.75 -8.41 23.96
C LEU A 160 -18.60 -7.97 25.42
N ILE A 161 -17.78 -8.69 26.20
CA ILE A 161 -17.51 -8.36 27.60
C ILE A 161 -16.85 -6.98 27.71
N ASN A 162 -15.87 -6.69 26.85
CA ASN A 162 -15.17 -5.40 26.83
C ASN A 162 -16.12 -4.25 26.50
N ASP A 163 -17.04 -4.43 25.54
CA ASP A 163 -18.00 -3.39 25.18
C ASP A 163 -19.07 -3.20 26.26
N LEU A 164 -19.50 -4.27 26.94
CA LEU A 164 -20.40 -4.16 28.10
C LEU A 164 -19.75 -3.39 29.26
N ASN A 165 -18.51 -3.70 29.60
CA ASN A 165 -17.78 -3.06 30.70
C ASN A 165 -17.56 -1.55 30.50
N LYS A 166 -17.57 -1.09 29.24
CA LYS A 166 -17.47 0.34 28.90
C LYS A 166 -18.80 1.08 29.04
N LYS A 167 -19.94 0.38 29.11
CA LYS A 167 -21.25 1.01 29.24
C LYS A 167 -21.56 1.26 30.72
N ASN A 168 -21.80 2.52 31.08
CA ASN A 168 -22.32 2.88 32.39
C ASN A 168 -23.84 2.65 32.44
N LEU A 169 -24.26 1.48 32.95
CA LEU A 169 -25.65 1.02 32.89
C LEU A 169 -26.23 0.73 34.29
N PRO A 170 -27.53 0.96 34.49
CA PRO A 170 -28.25 0.45 35.66
C PRO A 170 -28.17 -1.09 35.74
N PRO A 171 -28.21 -1.67 36.96
CA PRO A 171 -28.07 -3.12 37.17
C PRO A 171 -29.02 -3.98 36.31
N GLU A 172 -30.28 -3.57 36.17
CA GLU A 172 -31.28 -4.31 35.38
C GLU A 172 -30.92 -4.37 33.89
N LYS A 173 -30.45 -3.25 33.31
CA LYS A 173 -30.00 -3.23 31.91
C LYS A 173 -28.72 -4.04 31.74
N TYR A 174 -27.80 -3.93 32.70
CA TYR A 174 -26.55 -4.69 32.68
C TYR A 174 -26.80 -6.20 32.68
N GLN A 175 -27.78 -6.67 33.47
CA GLN A 175 -28.18 -8.07 33.50
C GLN A 175 -28.76 -8.55 32.16
N LYS A 176 -29.61 -7.74 31.50
CA LYS A 176 -30.13 -8.05 30.16
C LYS A 176 -29.03 -8.22 29.12
N TYR A 177 -27.98 -7.38 29.16
CA TYR A 177 -26.84 -7.56 28.27
C TYR A 177 -26.04 -8.82 28.59
N LYS A 178 -25.87 -9.19 29.86
CA LYS A 178 -25.24 -10.47 30.21
C LYS A 178 -26.00 -11.67 29.66
N GLU A 179 -27.33 -11.65 29.75
CA GLU A 179 -28.20 -12.67 29.16
C GLU A 179 -28.04 -12.74 27.64
N TYR A 180 -28.00 -11.58 26.97
CA TYR A 180 -27.71 -11.50 25.54
C TYR A 180 -26.32 -12.08 25.19
N ILE A 181 -25.28 -11.77 25.96
CA ILE A 181 -23.93 -12.33 25.74
C ILE A 181 -23.95 -13.86 25.88
N SER A 182 -24.64 -14.39 26.89
CA SER A 182 -24.80 -15.83 27.06
C SER A 182 -25.57 -16.47 25.90
N ASP A 183 -26.60 -15.82 25.37
CA ASP A 183 -27.34 -16.27 24.19
C ASP A 183 -26.43 -16.37 22.96
N VAL A 184 -25.68 -15.30 22.66
CA VAL A 184 -24.75 -15.26 21.53
C VAL A 184 -23.70 -16.37 21.64
N ILE A 185 -23.06 -16.52 22.80
CA ILE A 185 -22.00 -17.51 23.00
C ILE A 185 -22.53 -18.94 22.89
N LYS A 186 -23.71 -19.20 23.46
CA LYS A 186 -24.26 -20.56 23.55
C LYS A 186 -24.90 -21.02 22.25
N TYR A 187 -25.62 -20.14 21.57
CA TYR A 187 -26.46 -20.51 20.43
C TYR A 187 -25.89 -20.03 19.12
N ARG A 188 -25.50 -18.75 19.02
CA ARG A 188 -25.10 -18.15 17.74
C ARG A 188 -23.67 -18.53 17.34
N ASN A 189 -22.73 -18.50 18.30
CA ASN A 189 -21.36 -18.93 18.05
C ASN A 189 -21.22 -20.44 17.79
N ALA A 190 -22.24 -21.23 18.13
CA ALA A 190 -22.28 -22.67 17.89
C ALA A 190 -22.91 -23.03 16.53
N ASP A 191 -23.40 -22.04 15.79
CA ASP A 191 -24.01 -22.23 14.48
C ASP A 191 -22.92 -22.53 13.44
N ASN A 192 -22.98 -23.73 12.86
CA ASN A 192 -22.00 -24.20 11.89
C ASN A 192 -22.05 -23.39 10.59
N ASP A 193 -23.22 -22.90 10.18
CA ASP A 193 -23.36 -22.13 8.95
C ASP A 193 -22.59 -20.81 9.07
N PHE A 194 -22.61 -20.19 10.26
CA PHE A 194 -21.84 -18.98 10.53
C PHE A 194 -20.34 -19.24 10.69
N LEU A 195 -19.94 -20.39 11.22
CA LEU A 195 -18.51 -20.77 11.26
C LEU A 195 -17.95 -20.99 9.85
N ILE A 196 -18.75 -21.55 8.93
CA ILE A 196 -18.38 -21.64 7.51
C ILE A 196 -18.25 -20.23 6.93
N GLU A 197 -19.23 -19.37 7.18
CA GLU A 197 -19.23 -18.00 6.67
C GLU A 197 -18.02 -17.17 7.14
N ILE A 198 -17.60 -17.29 8.40
CA ILE A 198 -16.37 -16.62 8.88
C ILE A 198 -15.13 -17.13 8.14
N ARG A 199 -15.07 -18.42 7.82
CA ARG A 199 -13.97 -18.98 7.03
C ARG A 199 -14.02 -18.46 5.59
N ASP A 200 -15.20 -18.29 5.02
CA ASP A 200 -15.38 -17.74 3.68
C ASP A 200 -14.99 -16.27 3.64
N VAL A 201 -15.37 -15.46 4.64
CA VAL A 201 -14.89 -14.07 4.77
C VAL A 201 -13.37 -14.02 4.90
N LYS A 202 -12.75 -14.92 5.67
CA LYS A 202 -11.28 -15.02 5.75
C LYS A 202 -10.66 -15.30 4.38
N ASN A 203 -11.25 -16.20 3.59
CA ASN A 203 -10.78 -16.52 2.25
C ASN A 203 -11.00 -15.36 1.27
N GLY A 204 -12.15 -14.67 1.34
CA GLY A 204 -12.46 -13.51 0.51
C GLY A 204 -11.54 -12.32 0.81
N VAL A 205 -11.35 -11.96 2.09
CA VAL A 205 -10.33 -10.99 2.52
C VAL A 205 -8.98 -11.37 1.95
N ARG A 206 -8.69 -12.68 1.88
CA ARG A 206 -7.44 -13.14 1.34
C ARG A 206 -7.30 -12.94 -0.16
N GLU A 207 -8.25 -13.44 -0.90
CA GLU A 207 -8.26 -13.45 -2.37
C GLU A 207 -8.33 -12.03 -2.91
N GLU A 208 -9.12 -11.16 -2.28
CA GLU A 208 -9.20 -9.74 -2.64
C GLU A 208 -7.87 -9.02 -2.41
N PHE A 209 -7.15 -9.32 -1.32
CA PHE A 209 -5.83 -8.76 -1.12
C PHE A 209 -4.81 -9.32 -2.12
N GLU A 210 -4.86 -10.62 -2.43
CA GLU A 210 -4.02 -11.21 -3.48
C GLU A 210 -4.27 -10.54 -4.83
N TYR A 211 -5.54 -10.29 -5.18
CA TYR A 211 -5.93 -9.56 -6.38
C TYR A 211 -5.43 -8.11 -6.36
N TYR A 212 -5.60 -7.40 -5.25
CA TYR A 212 -5.07 -6.04 -5.07
C TYR A 212 -3.55 -6.01 -5.24
N ILE A 213 -2.83 -6.95 -4.63
CA ILE A 213 -1.39 -7.07 -4.78
C ILE A 213 -0.99 -7.44 -6.21
N MET A 214 -1.76 -8.29 -6.91
CA MET A 214 -1.56 -8.58 -8.34
C MET A 214 -1.83 -7.34 -9.22
N SER A 215 -2.86 -6.56 -8.93
CA SER A 215 -3.14 -5.29 -9.58
C SER A 215 -2.00 -4.31 -9.34
N LEU A 216 -1.51 -4.19 -8.11
CA LEU A 216 -0.31 -3.40 -7.80
C LEU A 216 0.92 -3.93 -8.53
N ARG A 217 1.09 -5.24 -8.67
CA ARG A 217 2.17 -5.82 -9.49
C ARG A 217 2.03 -5.40 -10.94
N ASN A 218 0.84 -5.46 -11.51
CA ASN A 218 0.60 -5.06 -12.89
C ASN A 218 0.77 -3.54 -13.08
N GLU A 219 0.34 -2.73 -12.10
CA GLU A 219 0.60 -1.30 -12.03
C GLU A 219 2.11 -1.02 -11.88
N LEU A 220 2.80 -1.79 -11.04
CA LEU A 220 4.25 -1.71 -10.83
C LEU A 220 5.01 -2.13 -12.06
N LYS A 221 4.55 -3.14 -12.79
CA LYS A 221 5.07 -3.59 -14.07
C LYS A 221 4.90 -2.51 -15.14
N THR A 222 3.68 -1.99 -15.29
CA THR A 222 3.36 -0.87 -16.20
C THR A 222 4.05 0.45 -15.84
N LYS A 223 4.34 0.72 -14.55
CA LYS A 223 5.06 1.93 -14.06
C LYS A 223 6.55 1.73 -13.78
N SER A 224 7.07 0.49 -13.77
CA SER A 224 8.51 0.14 -13.71
C SER A 224 9.18 0.32 -15.07
N LEU A 225 8.39 0.64 -16.10
CA LEU A 225 8.86 0.73 -17.45
C LEU A 225 8.54 2.11 -18.02
N VAL A 226 9.62 2.89 -18.07
CA VAL A 226 9.72 4.32 -18.42
C VAL A 226 9.25 5.21 -17.26
N PHE A 227 10.22 5.72 -16.49
CA PHE A 227 10.01 6.89 -15.66
C PHE A 227 9.29 7.95 -16.51
N ASN A 228 8.13 8.35 -16.03
CA ASN A 228 7.15 9.18 -16.68
C ASN A 228 7.73 10.46 -17.31
N GLU A 229 7.82 10.50 -18.65
CA GLU A 229 7.62 11.73 -19.43
C GLU A 229 6.12 12.17 -19.35
N PHE A 230 5.21 11.38 -18.73
CA PHE A 230 3.75 11.59 -18.81
C PHE A 230 2.88 11.51 -17.53
N GLU A 231 3.35 11.23 -16.31
CA GLU A 231 2.49 11.29 -15.11
C GLU A 231 3.11 11.96 -13.88
N GLU A 232 2.28 12.79 -13.27
CA GLU A 232 2.51 13.55 -12.05
C GLU A 232 2.62 12.68 -10.78
N LYS A 233 3.50 13.13 -9.86
CA LYS A 233 3.36 13.07 -8.38
C LYS A 233 3.18 11.68 -7.76
N THR A 234 4.30 11.01 -7.47
CA THR A 234 4.36 10.05 -6.35
C THR A 234 5.64 10.28 -5.54
N GLU A 235 5.52 10.28 -4.21
CA GLU A 235 6.67 10.37 -3.30
C GLU A 235 7.45 9.05 -3.37
N TYR A 236 8.64 9.09 -3.96
CA TYR A 236 9.51 7.92 -4.03
C TYR A 236 10.62 8.04 -2.97
N GLU A 237 11.01 6.92 -2.36
CA GLU A 237 12.32 6.84 -1.69
C GLU A 237 13.33 6.28 -2.70
N CYS A 238 14.58 6.71 -2.63
CA CYS A 238 15.64 6.25 -3.55
C CYS A 238 16.94 6.01 -2.80
N LEU A 239 17.64 4.94 -3.15
CA LEU A 239 19.01 4.68 -2.69
C LEU A 239 19.97 5.51 -3.56
N ILE A 240 20.86 6.27 -2.91
CA ILE A 240 21.92 7.01 -3.59
C ILE A 240 23.19 6.17 -3.61
N LEU A 241 23.74 6.01 -4.81
CA LEU A 241 25.05 5.43 -5.05
C LEU A 241 25.95 6.52 -5.64
N CYS A 242 27.07 6.80 -4.98
CA CYS A 242 28.05 7.78 -5.46
C CYS A 242 29.25 7.07 -6.07
N ASN A 243 29.73 7.55 -7.23
CA ASN A 243 31.01 7.11 -7.77
C ASN A 243 32.18 7.97 -7.24
N SER A 244 33.41 7.59 -7.60
CA SER A 244 34.65 8.29 -7.23
C SER A 244 34.73 9.74 -7.73
N ASN A 245 33.95 10.10 -8.74
CA ASN A 245 33.84 11.45 -9.29
C ASN A 245 32.68 12.25 -8.65
N ASN A 246 32.09 11.74 -7.57
CA ASN A 246 30.93 12.32 -6.88
C ASN A 246 29.67 12.48 -7.75
N GLU A 247 29.58 11.69 -8.83
CA GLU A 247 28.33 11.54 -9.58
C GLU A 247 27.39 10.63 -8.80
N LYS A 248 26.12 11.02 -8.76
CA LYS A 248 25.08 10.32 -8.02
C LYS A 248 24.18 9.53 -8.95
N TYR A 249 23.97 8.27 -8.59
CA TYR A 249 23.09 7.34 -9.25
C TYR A 249 21.99 6.92 -8.27
N TYR A 250 20.77 6.82 -8.76
CA TYR A 250 19.61 6.64 -7.92
C TYR A 250 18.88 5.37 -8.35
N LEU A 251 18.64 4.51 -7.37
CA LEU A 251 17.85 3.30 -7.54
C LEU A 251 16.49 3.51 -6.83
N PRO A 252 15.37 3.38 -7.56
CA PRO A 252 14.06 3.61 -6.96
C PRO A 252 13.74 2.53 -5.93
N MET A 253 13.16 2.95 -4.81
CA MET A 253 12.78 2.10 -3.69
C MET A 253 11.29 2.18 -3.42
N ARG A 254 10.72 1.07 -2.93
CA ARG A 254 9.35 1.01 -2.41
C ARG A 254 9.29 0.22 -1.11
N ASP A 255 8.24 0.46 -0.32
CA ASP A 255 7.98 -0.34 0.88
C ASP A 255 7.83 -1.83 0.54
N LYS A 256 8.31 -2.69 1.44
CA LYS A 256 8.05 -4.12 1.36
C LYS A 256 6.54 -4.35 1.42
N LEU A 257 6.04 -5.14 0.47
CA LEU A 257 4.69 -5.69 0.56
C LEU A 257 4.77 -6.96 1.41
N ASP A 258 4.40 -6.83 2.67
CA ASP A 258 4.31 -7.97 3.60
C ASP A 258 2.93 -8.60 3.56
N PHE A 259 2.91 -9.91 3.35
CA PHE A 259 1.68 -10.69 3.33
C PHE A 259 1.90 -12.09 3.89
N TRP A 260 1.33 -12.34 5.07
CA TRP A 260 1.24 -13.62 5.78
C TRP A 260 2.46 -14.54 5.64
N GLY A 261 3.65 -13.99 5.94
CA GLY A 261 4.90 -14.76 5.98
C GLY A 261 5.48 -15.14 4.62
N LYS A 262 4.83 -14.81 3.49
CA LYS A 262 5.44 -14.98 2.16
C LYS A 262 6.34 -13.78 1.86
N LYS A 263 7.65 -14.02 1.69
CA LYS A 263 8.60 -13.01 1.22
C LYS A 263 8.36 -12.76 -0.27
N TRP A 264 7.89 -11.57 -0.64
CA TRP A 264 7.65 -11.21 -2.04
C TRP A 264 8.87 -10.58 -2.69
N ILE A 265 9.37 -11.24 -3.73
CA ILE A 265 10.29 -10.66 -4.73
C ILE A 265 9.39 -10.16 -5.87
N LEU A 266 9.36 -8.84 -6.10
CA LEU A 266 8.47 -8.21 -7.09
C LEU A 266 8.72 -8.74 -8.50
N ASN A 267 10.00 -8.91 -8.85
CA ASN A 267 10.53 -9.67 -9.99
C ASN A 267 12.03 -9.92 -9.74
N GLU A 268 12.69 -10.65 -10.64
CA GLU A 268 14.12 -10.98 -10.55
C GLU A 268 15.08 -9.79 -10.44
N ASN A 269 14.63 -8.57 -10.75
CA ASN A 269 15.39 -7.33 -10.68
C ASN A 269 15.14 -6.54 -9.38
N ASN A 270 14.26 -7.02 -8.50
CA ASN A 270 14.00 -6.38 -7.21
C ASN A 270 14.69 -7.13 -6.07
N ILE A 271 15.42 -6.38 -5.24
CA ILE A 271 16.06 -6.92 -4.05
C ILE A 271 15.34 -6.40 -2.82
N LEU A 272 15.00 -7.32 -1.91
CA LEU A 272 14.51 -6.96 -0.58
C LEU A 272 15.69 -6.64 0.31
N VAL A 273 15.70 -5.42 0.85
CA VAL A 273 16.74 -4.96 1.77
C VAL A 273 16.13 -4.52 3.10
N THR A 274 16.95 -4.54 4.14
CA THR A 274 16.62 -4.03 5.47
C THR A 274 17.34 -2.71 5.69
N MET A 275 16.55 -1.66 5.85
CA MET A 275 17.01 -0.30 6.11
C MET A 275 16.88 0.04 7.60
N TYR A 276 17.93 0.61 8.17
CA TYR A 276 17.92 1.22 9.49
C TYR A 276 17.60 2.72 9.39
N LYS A 277 16.39 3.10 9.82
CA LYS A 277 15.92 4.50 9.80
C LYS A 277 15.15 4.82 11.07
N ASN A 278 15.52 5.91 11.74
CA ASN A 278 14.88 6.38 12.98
C ASN A 278 14.80 5.30 14.07
N SER A 279 15.90 4.58 14.28
CA SER A 279 16.01 3.49 15.27
C SER A 279 15.04 2.31 15.04
N LYS A 280 14.50 2.15 13.82
CA LYS A 280 13.66 1.03 13.43
C LYS A 280 14.18 0.39 12.14
N ASN A 281 14.12 -0.94 12.10
CA ASN A 281 14.33 -1.68 10.87
C ASN A 281 13.08 -1.57 10.01
N LYS A 282 13.24 -1.13 8.77
CA LYS A 282 12.19 -1.13 7.74
C LYS A 282 12.68 -1.93 6.56
N GLN A 283 11.84 -2.79 6.01
CA GLN A 283 12.19 -3.54 4.81
C GLN A 283 11.68 -2.83 3.56
N LYS A 284 12.51 -2.79 2.52
CA LYS A 284 12.27 -2.08 1.27
C LYS A 284 12.63 -2.96 0.09
N CYS A 285 11.95 -2.77 -1.03
CA CYS A 285 12.31 -3.37 -2.31
C CYS A 285 13.03 -2.32 -3.17
N ILE A 286 14.23 -2.63 -3.65
CA ILE A 286 15.00 -1.78 -4.57
C ILE A 286 14.91 -2.36 -5.98
N ASP A 287 14.58 -1.54 -6.97
CA ASP A 287 14.65 -1.92 -8.39
C ASP A 287 16.07 -1.71 -8.93
N THR A 288 16.72 -2.81 -9.32
CA THR A 288 18.09 -2.82 -9.87
C THR A 288 18.15 -2.80 -11.39
N SER A 289 16.99 -2.68 -12.06
CA SER A 289 16.89 -2.56 -13.52
C SER A 289 16.71 -1.12 -14.02
N ASN A 290 16.35 -0.19 -13.14
CA ASN A 290 16.15 1.21 -13.48
C ASN A 290 17.20 2.08 -12.77
N ILE A 291 18.13 2.63 -13.53
CA ILE A 291 19.20 3.48 -13.00
C ILE A 291 18.95 4.92 -13.45
N LEU A 292 18.81 5.81 -12.47
CA LEU A 292 18.61 7.24 -12.69
C LEU A 292 19.92 8.00 -12.47
N LYS A 293 20.24 8.93 -13.36
CA LYS A 293 21.27 9.95 -13.16
C LYS A 293 20.60 11.32 -13.01
N ILE A 294 20.99 12.07 -11.99
CA ILE A 294 20.61 13.49 -11.83
C ILE A 294 21.84 14.26 -11.33
N THR A 295 22.01 15.49 -11.83
CA THR A 295 23.13 16.34 -11.41
C THR A 295 22.87 16.94 -10.04
N ASN A 296 23.91 17.26 -9.26
CA ASN A 296 23.76 17.95 -7.97
C ASN A 296 23.04 19.30 -8.12
N LYS A 297 23.28 20.01 -9.22
CA LYS A 297 22.65 21.31 -9.52
C LYS A 297 21.15 21.17 -9.77
N ASP A 298 20.72 20.16 -10.53
CA ASP A 298 19.29 19.92 -10.78
C ASP A 298 18.60 19.33 -9.54
N PHE A 299 19.37 18.57 -8.74
CA PHE A 299 18.96 18.01 -7.45
C PHE A 299 18.66 19.09 -6.39
N GLU A 300 19.59 20.03 -6.15
CA GLU A 300 19.45 21.09 -5.13
C GLU A 300 18.28 22.03 -5.44
N LYS A 301 17.99 22.26 -6.72
CA LYS A 301 16.89 23.13 -7.15
C LYS A 301 15.51 22.51 -6.99
N PHE A 302 15.41 21.18 -6.92
CA PHE A 302 14.13 20.49 -6.97
C PHE A 302 13.63 20.02 -5.59
N ASN A 303 14.50 19.75 -4.59
CA ASN A 303 14.04 18.96 -3.44
C ASN A 303 14.51 19.41 -2.05
N LYS A 304 13.56 19.92 -1.25
CA LYS A 304 13.57 19.79 0.21
C LYS A 304 12.46 18.88 0.76
N ASN A 305 11.37 18.60 0.02
CA ASN A 305 10.12 18.13 0.64
C ASN A 305 9.40 16.92 -0.02
N LYS A 306 9.87 16.31 -1.13
CA LYS A 306 9.03 15.33 -1.88
C LYS A 306 9.65 13.96 -2.22
N ILE A 307 10.97 13.79 -2.19
CA ILE A 307 11.63 12.48 -2.40
C ILE A 307 12.63 12.31 -1.26
N VAL A 308 12.54 11.20 -0.52
CA VAL A 308 13.44 10.92 0.59
C VAL A 308 14.59 10.06 0.10
N TYR A 309 15.77 10.66 0.04
CA TYR A 309 16.98 9.98 -0.39
C TYR A 309 17.73 9.39 0.79
N LEU A 310 18.29 8.20 0.59
CA LEU A 310 18.94 7.44 1.64
C LEU A 310 20.38 7.13 1.22
N SER A 311 21.34 7.49 2.09
CA SER A 311 22.73 7.03 2.00
C SER A 311 22.79 5.50 2.10
N SER A 312 23.82 4.90 1.49
CA SER A 312 24.15 3.48 1.66
C SER A 312 24.32 3.08 3.13
N ASP A 313 24.69 4.02 4.00
CA ASP A 313 24.90 3.78 5.45
C ASP A 313 23.61 3.44 6.21
N HIS A 314 22.45 3.63 5.58
CA HIS A 314 21.17 3.18 6.11
C HIS A 314 20.91 1.69 5.87
N PHE A 315 21.80 0.98 5.18
CA PHE A 315 21.63 -0.43 4.81
C PHE A 315 22.79 -1.25 5.38
N ASN A 316 22.56 -2.53 5.61
CA ASN A 316 23.65 -3.42 5.97
C ASN A 316 24.55 -3.73 4.74
N ASN A 317 25.79 -4.11 5.00
CA ASN A 317 26.78 -4.36 3.93
C ASN A 317 26.40 -5.54 3.02
N GLU A 318 25.65 -6.53 3.53
CA GLU A 318 25.21 -7.69 2.75
C GLU A 318 24.18 -7.29 1.69
N ASP A 319 23.20 -6.48 2.08
CA ASP A 319 22.16 -5.92 1.21
C ASP A 319 22.78 -5.04 0.12
N ILE A 320 23.72 -4.14 0.50
CA ILE A 320 24.46 -3.33 -0.48
C ILE A 320 25.24 -4.23 -1.46
N THR A 321 25.89 -5.27 -0.96
CA THR A 321 26.61 -6.23 -1.81
C THR A 321 25.68 -6.94 -2.79
N GLU A 322 24.48 -7.34 -2.34
CA GLU A 322 23.48 -7.99 -3.18
C GLU A 322 22.96 -7.03 -4.26
N ILE A 323 22.65 -5.78 -3.89
CA ILE A 323 22.23 -4.72 -4.81
C ILE A 323 23.28 -4.54 -5.92
N VAL A 324 24.55 -4.34 -5.53
CA VAL A 324 25.63 -4.12 -6.51
C VAL A 324 25.81 -5.33 -7.42
N LYS A 325 25.75 -6.55 -6.88
CA LYS A 325 25.84 -7.79 -7.68
C LYS A 325 24.72 -7.88 -8.71
N MET A 326 23.49 -7.56 -8.33
CA MET A 326 22.34 -7.65 -9.25
C MET A 326 22.37 -6.56 -10.31
N VAL A 327 22.69 -5.31 -9.94
CA VAL A 327 22.90 -4.23 -10.91
C VAL A 327 23.94 -4.63 -11.95
N ASN A 328 25.08 -5.20 -11.52
CA ASN A 328 26.12 -5.68 -12.43
C ASN A 328 25.68 -6.86 -13.29
N LYS A 329 24.88 -7.79 -12.74
CA LYS A 329 24.27 -8.88 -13.51
C LYS A 329 23.38 -8.32 -14.62
N ASN A 330 22.54 -7.33 -14.30
CA ASN A 330 21.64 -6.67 -15.27
C ASN A 330 22.43 -5.92 -16.35
N ILE A 331 23.49 -5.21 -15.97
CA ILE A 331 24.41 -4.53 -16.90
C ILE A 331 25.10 -5.53 -17.85
N LYS A 332 25.64 -6.63 -17.31
CA LYS A 332 26.37 -7.64 -18.10
C LYS A 332 25.46 -8.37 -19.07
N ASN A 333 24.28 -8.73 -18.60
CA ASN A 333 23.31 -9.48 -19.38
C ASN A 333 22.61 -8.57 -20.41
N ASN A 334 22.59 -7.26 -20.19
CA ASN A 334 22.01 -6.26 -21.10
C ASN A 334 20.53 -6.50 -21.45
N PHE A 335 19.88 -7.46 -20.81
CA PHE A 335 18.51 -7.89 -21.11
C PHE A 335 17.48 -7.03 -20.37
N ASN A 336 17.75 -6.53 -19.16
CA ASN A 336 16.73 -5.86 -18.34
C ASN A 336 17.24 -4.56 -17.70
N ILE A 337 17.66 -3.57 -18.51
CA ILE A 337 18.14 -2.30 -17.93
C ILE A 337 17.65 -1.08 -18.71
N SER A 338 17.31 -0.04 -17.95
CA SER A 338 17.04 1.31 -18.45
C SER A 338 17.92 2.32 -17.72
N PHE A 339 18.53 3.22 -18.50
CA PHE A 339 19.24 4.40 -18.00
C PHE A 339 18.40 5.63 -18.29
N LEU A 340 18.10 6.36 -17.22
CA LEU A 340 17.22 7.52 -17.25
C LEU A 340 18.03 8.72 -16.76
N GLU A 341 18.01 9.81 -17.52
CA GLU A 341 18.58 11.08 -17.10
C GLU A 341 17.46 11.99 -16.66
N VAL A 342 17.55 12.48 -15.42
CA VAL A 342 16.54 13.35 -14.85
C VAL A 342 17.07 14.78 -14.87
N THR A 343 16.37 15.64 -15.59
CA THR A 343 16.72 17.05 -15.77
C THR A 343 15.53 17.94 -15.43
N LYS A 344 15.76 19.23 -15.23
CA LYS A 344 14.66 20.18 -15.09
C LYS A 344 14.04 20.42 -16.47
N SER A 345 12.71 20.33 -16.57
CA SER A 345 11.95 20.77 -17.74
C SER A 345 12.25 22.25 -18.03
N GLU A 346 12.45 22.60 -19.29
CA GLU A 346 12.66 24.00 -19.69
C GLU A 346 11.38 24.83 -19.53
N ASP A 347 10.21 24.21 -19.73
CA ASP A 347 8.91 24.87 -19.77
C ASP A 347 8.10 24.71 -18.47
N LYS A 348 8.50 23.79 -17.60
CA LYS A 348 7.80 23.48 -16.34
C LYS A 348 8.75 23.56 -15.15
N ASN A 349 8.24 23.95 -13.99
CA ASN A 349 8.98 23.85 -12.72
C ASN A 349 8.98 22.39 -12.20
N GLU A 350 9.24 21.43 -13.08
CA GLU A 350 9.15 19.99 -12.84
C GLU A 350 10.43 19.28 -13.31
N LEU A 351 10.71 18.08 -12.78
CA LEU A 351 11.74 17.21 -13.33
C LEU A 351 11.15 16.38 -14.45
N GLU A 352 11.86 16.31 -15.56
CA GLU A 352 11.60 15.39 -16.65
C GLU A 352 12.66 14.29 -16.65
N ALA A 353 12.21 13.05 -16.71
CA ALA A 353 13.06 11.89 -16.81
C ALA A 353 13.13 11.45 -18.27
N LYS A 354 14.27 11.69 -18.91
CA LYS A 354 14.52 11.29 -20.29
C LYS A 354 15.16 9.91 -20.32
N ASN A 355 14.54 8.99 -21.07
CA ASN A 355 15.14 7.69 -21.33
C ASN A 355 16.35 7.84 -22.27
N LEU A 356 17.55 7.63 -21.74
CA LEU A 356 18.79 7.65 -22.54
C LEU A 356 19.07 6.30 -23.18
N TYR A 357 18.70 5.23 -22.48
CA TYR A 357 18.87 3.87 -22.96
C TYR A 357 17.85 2.94 -22.36
N SER A 358 17.36 2.01 -23.16
CA SER A 358 16.71 0.81 -22.66
C SER A 358 17.05 -0.40 -23.53
N SER A 359 17.21 -1.55 -22.91
CA SER A 359 17.34 -2.80 -23.65
C SER A 359 16.04 -3.13 -24.40
N LYS A 360 16.18 -3.92 -25.48
CA LYS A 360 15.05 -4.35 -26.29
C LYS A 360 14.06 -5.15 -25.46
N GLU A 361 14.55 -6.03 -24.59
CA GLU A 361 13.72 -6.89 -23.76
C GLU A 361 13.05 -6.11 -22.63
N LYS A 362 13.74 -5.13 -22.03
CA LYS A 362 13.12 -4.19 -21.08
C LYS A 362 12.00 -3.41 -21.77
N LEU A 363 12.23 -2.82 -22.94
CA LEU A 363 11.16 -2.14 -23.69
C LEU A 363 10.05 -3.09 -24.13
N LYS A 364 10.37 -4.30 -24.58
CA LYS A 364 9.36 -5.31 -24.94
C LYS A 364 8.48 -5.67 -23.74
N LEU A 365 9.06 -5.85 -22.55
CA LEU A 365 8.32 -6.02 -21.30
C LEU A 365 7.43 -4.79 -21.00
N ALA A 366 7.93 -3.57 -21.26
CA ALA A 366 7.11 -2.34 -21.15
C ALA A 366 5.83 -2.42 -21.97
N PHE A 367 5.95 -2.98 -23.17
CA PHE A 367 4.92 -2.97 -24.19
C PHE A 367 3.92 -4.12 -24.04
N GLU A 368 4.40 -5.33 -23.73
CA GLU A 368 3.54 -6.47 -23.44
C GLU A 368 2.65 -6.23 -22.21
N GLU A 369 3.06 -5.35 -21.29
CA GLU A 369 2.35 -5.05 -20.05
C GLU A 369 1.34 -3.89 -20.18
N LYS A 370 1.36 -3.09 -21.26
CA LYS A 370 0.46 -1.93 -21.48
C LYS A 370 -0.56 -2.15 -22.60
N ILE A 371 -1.63 -2.91 -22.29
CA ILE A 371 -2.71 -3.32 -23.22
C ILE A 371 -3.56 -2.13 -23.80
N TRP A 372 -3.42 -0.89 -23.29
CA TRP A 372 -4.42 0.18 -23.48
C TRP A 372 -3.98 1.43 -24.28
N TYR A 373 -2.94 1.34 -25.11
CA TYR A 373 -2.39 2.50 -25.84
C TYR A 373 -2.28 2.21 -27.35
N ASP A 374 -2.28 3.27 -28.15
CA ASP A 374 -2.14 3.24 -29.60
C ASP A 374 -0.84 2.54 -30.06
N GLU A 375 -1.00 1.46 -30.83
CA GLU A 375 0.09 0.63 -31.36
C GLU A 375 1.11 1.45 -32.18
N GLN A 376 0.66 2.53 -32.83
CA GLN A 376 1.52 3.38 -33.65
C GLN A 376 2.42 4.27 -32.80
N MET A 377 1.86 4.92 -31.78
CA MET A 377 2.63 5.72 -30.80
C MET A 377 3.73 4.89 -30.14
N TYR A 378 3.48 3.60 -29.91
CA TYR A 378 4.49 2.69 -29.38
C TYR A 378 5.59 2.31 -30.35
N LYS A 379 5.26 2.03 -31.61
CA LYS A 379 6.28 1.76 -32.64
C LYS A 379 7.20 2.96 -32.79
N ASP A 380 6.64 4.17 -32.75
CA ASP A 380 7.39 5.41 -32.86
C ASP A 380 8.27 5.66 -31.62
N PHE A 381 7.74 5.48 -30.41
CA PHE A 381 8.54 5.59 -29.18
C PHE A 381 9.63 4.51 -29.08
N SER A 382 9.31 3.26 -29.44
CA SER A 382 10.27 2.15 -29.46
C SER A 382 11.41 2.43 -30.42
N LYS A 383 11.09 2.92 -31.61
CA LYS A 383 12.08 3.30 -32.62
C LYS A 383 12.93 4.47 -32.12
N GLU A 384 12.30 5.48 -31.54
CA GLU A 384 13.00 6.62 -30.96
C GLU A 384 13.99 6.18 -29.86
N VAL A 385 13.58 5.33 -28.92
CA VAL A 385 14.48 4.86 -27.86
C VAL A 385 15.52 3.86 -28.39
N LEU A 386 15.09 2.79 -29.08
CA LEU A 386 15.99 1.69 -29.50
C LEU A 386 16.94 2.06 -30.63
N VAL A 387 16.52 2.95 -31.52
CA VAL A 387 17.31 3.31 -32.71
C VAL A 387 18.00 4.64 -32.49
N ASN A 388 17.27 5.69 -32.09
CA ASN A 388 17.86 7.03 -32.04
C ASN A 388 18.61 7.25 -30.73
N ARG A 389 17.91 7.20 -29.59
CA ARG A 389 18.49 7.54 -28.28
C ARG A 389 19.56 6.54 -27.85
N ASN A 390 19.32 5.24 -28.01
CA ASN A 390 20.32 4.21 -27.74
C ASN A 390 21.60 4.44 -28.55
N HIS A 391 21.49 4.76 -29.84
CA HIS A 391 22.65 5.01 -30.71
C HIS A 391 23.38 6.30 -30.33
N GLN A 392 22.65 7.39 -30.12
CA GLN A 392 23.20 8.70 -29.75
C GLN A 392 23.91 8.69 -28.39
N ASN A 393 23.53 7.79 -27.48
CA ASN A 393 24.08 7.72 -26.13
C ASN A 393 25.01 6.53 -25.90
N LEU A 394 25.43 5.80 -26.94
CA LEU A 394 26.27 4.59 -26.82
C LEU A 394 27.51 4.82 -25.94
N ASP A 395 28.21 5.92 -26.12
CA ASP A 395 29.44 6.19 -25.36
C ASP A 395 29.14 6.58 -23.90
N LYS A 396 28.10 7.36 -23.65
CA LYS A 396 27.60 7.62 -22.28
C LYS A 396 27.18 6.32 -21.58
N ILE A 397 26.57 5.38 -22.30
CA ILE A 397 26.16 4.09 -21.75
C ILE A 397 27.38 3.23 -21.44
N LYS A 398 28.39 3.18 -22.33
CA LYS A 398 29.65 2.47 -22.05
C LYS A 398 30.32 3.03 -20.81
N GLU A 399 30.35 4.36 -20.66
CA GLU A 399 30.84 5.04 -19.47
C GLU A 399 30.05 4.61 -18.22
N PHE A 400 28.70 4.65 -18.27
CA PHE A 400 27.88 4.16 -17.16
C PHE A 400 28.15 2.71 -16.78
N LYS A 401 28.27 1.83 -17.77
CA LYS A 401 28.57 0.41 -17.53
C LYS A 401 29.93 0.22 -16.87
N GLU A 402 30.93 0.97 -17.29
CA GLU A 402 32.27 0.91 -16.68
C GLU A 402 32.30 1.51 -15.27
N ILE A 403 31.57 2.58 -15.01
CA ILE A 403 31.42 3.15 -13.65
C ILE A 403 30.87 2.10 -12.68
N PHE A 404 29.75 1.45 -12.99
CA PHE A 404 29.14 0.46 -12.10
C PHE A 404 29.96 -0.83 -11.96
N LYS A 405 30.65 -1.25 -13.03
CA LYS A 405 31.54 -2.42 -13.04
C LYS A 405 32.79 -2.21 -12.19
N ASN A 406 33.32 -0.99 -12.18
CA ASN A 406 34.47 -0.64 -11.33
C ASN A 406 34.04 -0.37 -9.89
N TRP A 407 32.83 0.16 -9.68
CA TRP A 407 32.28 0.38 -8.34
C TRP A 407 32.19 -0.92 -7.51
N TYR A 408 31.87 -2.06 -8.12
CA TYR A 408 31.94 -3.37 -7.45
C TYR A 408 33.36 -3.74 -7.01
N LYS A 409 34.38 -3.41 -7.82
CA LYS A 409 35.77 -3.72 -7.49
C LYS A 409 36.27 -2.85 -6.34
N ASP A 410 35.88 -1.58 -6.32
CA ASP A 410 36.31 -0.63 -5.29
C ASP A 410 35.62 -0.94 -3.96
N TYR A 411 34.31 -1.21 -3.96
CA TYR A 411 33.58 -1.66 -2.76
C TYR A 411 34.13 -2.99 -2.20
N LEU A 412 34.49 -3.95 -3.06
CA LEU A 412 35.14 -5.20 -2.62
C LEU A 412 36.56 -4.99 -2.08
N LYS A 413 37.30 -3.99 -2.56
CA LYS A 413 38.63 -3.65 -2.07
C LYS A 413 38.57 -2.99 -0.69
N GLU A 414 37.66 -2.03 -0.52
CA GLU A 414 37.45 -1.35 0.76
C GLU A 414 36.98 -2.33 1.85
N ASN A 415 36.05 -3.25 1.53
CA ASN A 415 35.61 -4.30 2.47
C ASN A 415 36.66 -5.39 2.77
N LYS A 416 37.63 -5.59 1.88
CA LYS A 416 38.79 -6.45 2.18
C LYS A 416 39.81 -5.76 3.08
N GLN A 417 39.96 -4.44 2.95
CA GLN A 417 40.86 -3.63 3.78
C GLN A 417 40.30 -3.37 5.19
N SER A 418 38.99 -3.16 5.33
CA SER A 418 38.35 -3.03 6.64
C SER A 418 38.33 -4.37 7.41
N ASN A 419 38.20 -5.51 6.72
CA ASN A 419 38.34 -6.83 7.34
C ASN A 419 39.81 -7.27 7.56
N SER A 420 40.80 -6.69 6.87
CA SER A 420 42.22 -6.95 7.14
C SER A 420 42.75 -6.18 8.35
N ASN A 421 42.14 -5.04 8.69
CA ASN A 421 42.50 -4.25 9.87
C ASN A 421 41.80 -4.74 11.16
N ALA A 422 40.94 -5.76 11.08
CA ALA A 422 40.33 -6.42 12.23
C ALA A 422 41.16 -7.58 12.81
N TYR A 423 42.31 -7.90 12.18
CA TYR A 423 43.28 -8.88 12.69
C TYR A 423 44.70 -8.32 12.63
N THR A 424 44.99 -7.34 13.47
CA THR A 424 46.35 -7.13 13.98
C THR A 424 46.19 -6.61 15.41
N ILE A 425 46.65 -7.43 16.36
CA ILE A 425 46.58 -7.21 17.82
C ILE A 425 47.36 -5.95 18.20
#